data_AF-A0A9N9E109-F1
#
_entry.id   AF-A0A9N9E109-F1
#
_cell.length_a   1.000
_cell.length_b   1.000
_cell.length_c   1.000
_cell.angle_alpha   90.00
_cell.angle_beta   90.00
_cell.angle_gamma   90.00
#
_symmetry.space_group_name_H-M   'P 1'
#
loop_
_entity.id
_entity.type
_entity.pdbx_description
1 polymer ?
#
loop_
_entity_poly.entity_id
_entity_poly.type
_entity_poly.pdbx_seq_one_letter_code
_entity_poly.pdbx_strand_id
1 'polypeptide(L)' 'MDREQQEEAKAYLKQESNVFTKSIQELGCTDKVYHEISTGNDRPIKQAAYRMAPSIKDFVKQELTQLKER' A
#
# COMPACT_ATOMS: atom_id res chain seq x y z
N MET A 1 -3.35 29.52 -7.29
CA MET A 1 -2.44 29.19 -6.18
C MET A 1 -1.23 30.05 -6.33
N ASP A 2 -1.00 30.93 -5.36
CA ASP A 2 0.18 31.78 -5.35
C ASP A 2 1.45 30.97 -5.05
N ARG A 3 2.62 31.43 -5.48
CA ARG A 3 3.88 30.69 -5.35
C ARG A 3 4.28 30.51 -3.88
N GLU A 4 4.08 31.54 -3.07
CA GLU A 4 4.32 31.49 -1.61
C GLU A 4 3.45 30.42 -0.93
N GLN A 5 2.17 30.34 -1.31
CA GLN A 5 1.25 29.34 -0.75
C GLN A 5 1.70 27.90 -1.07
N GLN A 6 2.28 27.68 -2.24
CA GLN A 6 2.81 26.36 -2.61
C GLN A 6 4.06 25.98 -1.80
N GLU A 7 4.92 26.95 -1.51
CA GLU A 7 6.13 26.71 -0.71
C GLU A 7 5.78 26.45 0.75
N GLU A 8 4.85 27.23 1.30
CA GLU A 8 4.33 27.04 2.66
C GLU A 8 3.65 25.67 2.82
N ALA A 9 2.80 25.27 1.86
CA ALA A 9 2.18 23.95 1.86
C ALA A 9 3.21 22.81 1.78
N LYS A 10 4.27 22.95 0.96
CA LYS A 10 5.34 21.95 0.88
C LYS A 10 6.14 21.86 2.18
N ALA A 11 6.40 22.99 2.84
CA ALA A 11 7.08 23.02 4.13
C ALA A 11 6.26 22.30 5.19
N TYR A 12 4.95 22.58 5.26
CA TYR A 12 4.03 21.93 6.19
C TYR A 12 3.94 20.41 5.96
N LEU A 13 3.76 19.96 4.72
CA LEU A 13 3.70 18.54 4.39
C LEU A 13 5.01 17.79 4.70
N LYS A 14 6.16 18.49 4.64
CA LYS A 14 7.46 17.92 5.01
C LYS A 14 7.62 17.86 6.54
N GLN A 15 7.13 18.87 7.25
CA GLN A 15 7.14 18.90 8.71
C GLN A 15 6.29 17.76 9.27
N GLU A 16 5.08 17.57 8.75
CA GLU A 16 4.12 16.56 9.20
C GLU A 16 4.30 15.22 8.46
N SER A 17 5.55 14.80 8.25
CA SER A 17 5.88 13.56 7.52
C SER A 17 5.47 12.26 8.25
N ASN A 18 5.15 12.37 9.54
CA ASN A 18 4.54 11.34 10.37
C ASN A 18 3.03 11.16 10.10
N VAL A 19 2.36 12.17 9.54
CA VAL A 19 0.92 12.16 9.26
C VAL A 19 0.67 11.97 7.77
N PHE A 20 1.51 12.56 6.92
CA PHE A 20 1.38 12.50 5.46
C PHE A 20 2.44 11.60 4.84
N THR A 21 1.99 10.81 3.88
CA THR A 21 2.80 9.84 3.16
C THR A 21 2.89 10.22 1.69
N LYS A 22 4.07 10.20 1.11
CA LYS A 22 4.29 10.51 -0.32
C LYS A 22 4.22 9.27 -1.21
N SER A 23 4.46 8.09 -0.64
CA SER A 23 4.43 6.82 -1.38
C SER A 23 4.02 5.65 -0.50
N ILE A 24 3.63 4.54 -1.12
CA ILE A 24 3.23 3.32 -0.40
C ILE A 24 4.35 2.76 0.48
N GLN A 25 5.62 2.97 0.13
CA GLN A 25 6.78 2.49 0.89
C GLN A 25 6.87 3.15 2.28
N GLU A 26 6.36 4.37 2.41
CA GLU A 26 6.34 5.12 3.67
C GLU A 26 5.12 4.77 4.55
N LEU A 27 4.20 3.90 4.09
CA LEU A 27 3.12 3.41 4.94
C LEU A 27 3.72 2.71 6.17
N GLY A 28 3.35 3.17 7.35
CA GLY A 28 3.71 2.51 8.61
C GLY A 28 2.99 1.17 8.78
N CYS A 29 3.45 0.39 9.75
CA CYS A 29 2.72 -0.73 10.33
C CYS A 29 2.82 -0.64 11.86
N THR A 30 1.93 -1.34 12.56
CA THR A 30 2.04 -1.49 14.02
C THR A 30 2.28 -2.95 14.36
N ASP A 31 3.20 -3.16 15.28
CA ASP A 31 3.50 -4.44 15.93
C ASP A 31 2.71 -4.63 17.23
N LYS A 32 1.91 -3.62 17.64
CA LYS A 32 1.18 -3.62 18.91
C LYS A 32 -0.18 -4.32 18.83
N VAL A 33 -0.78 -4.39 17.64
CA VAL A 33 -2.11 -4.94 17.44
C VAL A 33 -2.11 -5.80 16.18
N TYR A 34 -2.62 -7.01 16.30
CA TYR A 34 -2.81 -7.94 15.22
C TYR A 34 -4.30 -8.22 15.02
N HIS A 35 -4.73 -8.37 13.78
CA HIS A 35 -6.08 -8.79 13.46
C HIS A 35 -6.11 -10.32 13.33
N GLU A 36 -6.91 -10.97 14.17
CA GLU A 36 -7.17 -12.41 14.05
C GLU A 36 -8.46 -12.63 13.26
N ILE A 37 -8.36 -13.43 12.19
CA ILE A 37 -9.51 -13.81 11.37
C ILE A 37 -9.94 -15.21 11.79
N SER A 38 -11.03 -15.31 12.55
CA SER A 38 -11.60 -16.60 12.96
C SER A 38 -12.29 -17.29 11.79
N THR A 39 -11.76 -18.43 11.36
CA THR A 39 -12.36 -19.29 10.32
C THR A 39 -13.29 -20.36 10.88
N GLY A 40 -13.50 -20.40 12.21
CA GLY A 40 -14.31 -21.42 12.86
C GLY A 40 -13.85 -22.85 12.51
N ASN A 41 -14.75 -23.65 11.95
CA ASN A 41 -14.48 -25.04 11.52
C ASN A 41 -14.36 -25.19 9.99
N ASP A 42 -14.33 -24.08 9.25
CA ASP A 42 -14.27 -24.12 7.79
C ASP A 42 -12.94 -24.69 7.30
N ARG A 43 -13.02 -25.61 6.34
CA ARG A 43 -11.83 -26.23 5.74
C ARG A 43 -11.26 -25.30 4.67
N PRO A 44 -9.92 -25.19 4.54
CA PRO A 44 -9.30 -24.43 3.45
C PRO A 44 -9.76 -24.91 2.07
N ILE A 45 -10.08 -23.95 1.21
CA ILE A 45 -10.51 -24.22 -0.17
C ILE A 45 -9.37 -23.84 -1.11
N LYS A 46 -8.86 -24.82 -1.87
CA LYS A 46 -7.89 -24.57 -2.93
C LYS A 46 -8.62 -24.14 -4.20
N GLN A 47 -8.44 -22.89 -4.61
CA GLN A 47 -8.99 -22.36 -5.86
C GLN A 47 -7.88 -22.12 -6.89
N ALA A 48 -8.10 -22.54 -8.13
CA ALA A 48 -7.19 -22.25 -9.23
C ALA A 48 -7.29 -20.77 -9.64
N ALA A 49 -6.15 -20.11 -9.84
CA ALA A 49 -6.14 -18.75 -10.35
C ALA A 49 -6.65 -18.70 -11.80
N TYR A 50 -7.47 -17.70 -12.12
CA TYR A 50 -7.90 -17.46 -13.49
C TYR A 50 -6.74 -17.02 -14.37
N ARG A 51 -6.84 -17.30 -15.68
CA ARG A 51 -5.89 -16.78 -16.66
C ARG A 51 -6.11 -15.28 -16.81
N MET A 52 -5.04 -14.51 -16.62
CA MET A 52 -5.03 -13.07 -16.88
C MET A 52 -4.55 -12.78 -18.30
N ALA A 53 -5.06 -11.70 -18.89
CA ALA A 53 -4.51 -11.17 -20.14
C ALA A 53 -3.03 -10.74 -19.93
N PRO A 54 -2.15 -10.85 -20.94
CA PRO A 54 -0.74 -10.50 -20.80
C PRO A 54 -0.52 -9.07 -20.29
N SER A 55 -1.26 -8.09 -20.81
CA SER A 55 -1.15 -6.69 -20.40
C SER A 55 -1.45 -6.46 -18.91
N ILE A 56 -2.44 -7.17 -18.38
CA ILE A 56 -2.80 -7.10 -16.95
C ILE A 56 -1.73 -7.80 -16.11
N LYS A 57 -1.19 -8.92 -16.60
CA LYS A 57 -0.17 -9.69 -15.88
C LYS A 57 1.11 -8.87 -15.66
N ASP A 58 1.54 -8.09 -16.64
CA ASP A 58 2.74 -7.25 -16.53
C ASP A 58 2.55 -6.14 -15.50
N PHE A 59 1.39 -5.48 -15.52
CA PHE A 59 1.03 -4.48 -14.51
C PHE A 59 1.01 -5.08 -13.10
N VAL A 60 0.30 -6.20 -12.90
CA VAL A 60 0.24 -6.89 -11.60
C VAL A 60 1.64 -7.28 -11.12
N LYS A 61 2.52 -7.72 -12.03
CA LYS A 61 3.90 -8.06 -11.68
C LYS A 61 4.68 -6.84 -11.18
N GLN A 62 4.50 -5.67 -11.79
CA GLN A 62 5.14 -4.43 -11.34
C GLN A 62 4.67 -4.03 -9.94
N GLU A 63 3.36 -4.05 -9.69
CA GLU A 63 2.79 -3.73 -8.37
C GLU A 63 3.26 -4.72 -7.29
N LEU A 64 3.32 -6.02 -7.61
CA LEU A 64 3.84 -7.03 -6.69
C LEU A 64 5.33 -6.84 -6.36
N THR A 65 6.14 -6.36 -7.31
CA THR A 65 7.55 -6.02 -7.03
C THR A 65 7.63 -4.87 -6.04
N GLN A 66 6.86 -3.80 -6.24
CA GLN A 66 6.82 -2.66 -5.31
C GLN A 66 6.38 -3.05 -3.91
N LEU A 67 5.42 -3.98 -3.78
CA LEU A 67 4.95 -4.47 -2.48
C LEU A 67 5.98 -5.36 -1.76
N LYS A 68 6.84 -6.07 -2.50
CA LYS A 68 7.88 -6.95 -1.94
C LYS A 68 9.14 -6.23 -1.49
N GLU A 69 9.44 -5.09 -2.11
CA GLU A 69 10.61 -4.26 -1.78
C GLU A 69 10.38 -3.35 -0.57
N ARG A 70 9.19 -3.42 0.06
CA ARG A 70 8.90 -2.81 1.35
C ARG A 70 9.51 -3.62 2.49
#